data_AF-A0A1X0R9W1-F1
#
_entry.id   AF-A0A1X0R9W1-F1
#
_cell.length_a   1.000
_cell.length_b   1.000
_cell.length_c   1.000
_cell.angle_alpha   90.00
_cell.angle_beta   90.00
_cell.angle_gamma   90.00
#
_symmetry.space_group_name_H-M   'P 1'
#
loop_
_entity.id
_entity.type
_entity.pdbx_description
1 polymer ?
#
loop_
_entity_poly.entity_id
_entity_poly.type
_entity_poly.pdbx_seq_one_letter_code
_entity_poly.pdbx_strand_id
1 'polypeptide(L)'
;MKKVSSYFLAEKNGPLGCRDKLCFLISHAMLCGSQTALGMQFADLFSLVLENQGISGCIALVTTITFEKTSQHGKIEYGSSVRYHDIEVC
;
A
#
# COMPACT_ATOMS: atom_id res chain seq x y z
N MET A 1 -5.18 24.53 -10.97
CA MET A 1 -4.13 23.68 -10.37
C MET A 1 -4.39 22.24 -10.78
N LYS A 2 -3.42 21.55 -11.39
CA LYS A 2 -3.55 20.09 -11.60
C LYS A 2 -3.37 19.41 -10.25
N LYS A 3 -4.27 18.49 -9.88
CA LYS A 3 -4.11 17.67 -8.67
C LYS A 3 -2.87 16.79 -8.85
N VAL A 4 -1.99 16.71 -7.86
CA VAL A 4 -0.78 15.87 -7.91
C VAL A 4 -1.15 14.40 -8.18
N SER A 5 -2.29 13.93 -7.63
CA SER A 5 -2.85 12.61 -7.90
C SER A 5 -3.16 12.38 -9.38
N SER A 6 -3.74 13.37 -10.07
CA SER A 6 -4.03 13.26 -11.51
C SER A 6 -2.77 13.13 -12.37
N TYR A 7 -1.66 13.76 -11.96
CA TYR A 7 -0.37 13.63 -12.64
C TYR A 7 0.27 12.26 -12.35
N PHE A 8 0.24 11.84 -11.08
CA PHE A 8 0.78 10.55 -10.64
C PHE A 8 0.05 9.36 -11.27
N LEU A 9 -1.28 9.44 -11.43
CA LEU A 9 -2.07 8.39 -12.08
C LEU A 9 -1.93 8.43 -13.61
N ALA A 10 -1.89 9.59 -14.24
CA ALA A 10 -1.89 9.72 -15.70
C ALA A 10 -0.52 9.47 -16.36
N GLU A 11 0.60 9.71 -15.67
CA GLU A 11 1.94 9.65 -16.28
C GLU A 11 2.63 8.30 -16.02
N LYS A 12 3.21 7.69 -17.06
CA LYS A 12 3.82 6.33 -17.06
C LYS A 12 2.86 5.19 -16.68
N ASN A 13 2.00 4.79 -17.62
CA ASN A 13 1.15 3.57 -17.53
C ASN A 13 1.88 2.28 -17.96
N GLY A 14 3.22 2.32 -18.08
CA GLY A 14 4.01 1.12 -18.34
C GLY A 14 4.12 0.23 -17.09
N PRO A 15 4.43 -1.07 -17.24
CA PRO A 15 4.52 -2.01 -16.11
C PRO A 15 5.45 -1.55 -14.98
N LEU A 16 6.59 -0.94 -15.34
CA LEU A 16 7.56 -0.38 -14.38
C LEU A 16 6.98 0.83 -13.61
N GLY A 17 6.22 1.69 -14.30
CA GLY A 17 5.56 2.84 -13.69
C GLY A 17 4.51 2.42 -12.67
N CYS A 18 3.73 1.36 -12.95
CA CYS A 18 2.76 0.83 -12.00
C CYS A 18 3.45 0.31 -10.73
N ARG A 19 4.58 -0.40 -10.85
CA ARG A 19 5.33 -0.91 -9.69
C ARG A 19 5.88 0.22 -8.83
N ASP A 20 6.50 1.22 -9.45
CA ASP A 20 7.10 2.33 -8.71
C ASP A 20 6.02 3.14 -7.97
N LYS A 21 4.86 3.34 -8.60
CA LYS A 21 3.70 3.98 -7.97
C LYS A 21 3.17 3.18 -6.79
N LEU A 22 3.02 1.86 -6.97
CA LEU A 22 2.57 0.97 -5.90
C LEU A 22 3.54 0.98 -4.72
N CYS A 23 4.86 0.93 -4.97
CA CYS A 23 5.87 1.02 -3.92
C CYS A 23 5.74 2.34 -3.15
N PHE A 24 5.59 3.47 -3.84
CA PHE A 24 5.39 4.77 -3.19
C PHE A 24 4.13 4.81 -2.32
N LEU A 25 2.99 4.36 -2.85
CA LEU A 25 1.71 4.33 -2.13
C LEU A 25 1.77 3.41 -0.91
N ILE A 26 2.38 2.23 -1.04
CA ILE A 26 2.56 1.27 0.06
C ILE A 26 3.45 1.85 1.16
N SER A 27 4.62 2.40 0.79
CA SER A 27 5.51 3.04 1.76
C SER A 27 4.82 4.16 2.52
N HIS A 28 4.01 4.97 1.82
CA HIS A 28 3.32 6.09 2.43
C HIS A 28 2.16 5.64 3.33
N ALA A 29 1.28 4.77 2.84
CA ALA A 29 0.06 4.38 3.52
C ALA A 29 0.30 3.40 4.67
N MET A 30 1.31 2.53 4.56
CA MET A 30 1.65 1.54 5.58
C MET A 30 2.89 1.92 6.40
N LEU A 31 3.47 3.11 6.16
CA LEU A 31 4.67 3.63 6.82
C LEU A 31 5.89 2.69 6.72
N CYS A 32 6.00 1.94 5.63
CA CYS A 32 7.09 0.98 5.43
C CYS A 32 8.39 1.68 5.02
N GLY A 33 9.52 1.24 5.57
CA GLY A 33 10.84 1.58 5.05
C GLY A 33 11.07 1.11 3.61
N SER A 34 12.04 1.74 2.93
CA SER A 34 12.36 1.45 1.51
C SER A 34 12.74 -0.01 1.26
N GLN A 35 13.43 -0.66 2.20
CA GLN A 35 13.83 -2.06 2.09
C GLN A 35 12.62 -3.00 2.13
N THR A 36 11.64 -2.72 3.00
CA THR A 36 10.37 -3.45 3.07
C THR A 36 9.55 -3.25 1.80
N ALA A 37 9.39 -1.99 1.35
CA ALA A 37 8.57 -1.70 0.18
C ALA A 37 9.14 -2.28 -1.13
N LEU A 38 10.47 -2.25 -1.30
CA LEU A 38 11.13 -2.82 -2.49
C LEU A 38 11.25 -4.35 -2.44
N GLY A 39 11.36 -4.93 -1.24
CA GLY A 39 11.45 -6.37 -1.03
C GLY A 39 10.11 -7.10 -1.04
N MET A 40 9.01 -6.35 -1.00
CA MET A 40 7.65 -6.88 -0.95
C MET A 40 7.30 -7.64 -2.23
N GLN A 41 6.85 -8.88 -2.07
CA GLN A 41 6.33 -9.70 -3.15
C GLN A 41 4.80 -9.62 -3.18
N PHE A 42 4.22 -9.93 -4.33
CA PHE A 42 2.76 -9.96 -4.45
C PHE A 42 2.12 -10.97 -3.47
N ALA A 43 2.82 -12.05 -3.13
CA ALA A 43 2.36 -13.04 -2.16
C ALA A 43 2.31 -12.51 -0.72
N ASP A 44 3.01 -11.42 -0.41
CA ASP A 44 2.99 -10.79 0.91
C ASP A 44 1.75 -9.91 1.13
N LEU A 45 1.03 -9.58 0.04
CA LEU A 45 -0.14 -8.71 0.01
C LEU A 45 -1.43 -9.53 0.06
N PHE A 46 -2.30 -9.24 1.01
CA PHE A 46 -3.62 -9.82 1.08
C PHE A 46 -4.70 -8.76 1.32
N SER A 47 -5.85 -8.97 0.68
CA SER A 47 -7.04 -8.13 0.83
C SER A 47 -7.89 -8.62 1.99
N LEU A 48 -8.27 -7.72 2.89
CA LEU A 48 -9.23 -7.99 3.95
C LEU A 48 -10.50 -7.16 3.72
N VAL A 49 -11.65 -7.82 3.65
CA VAL A 49 -12.94 -7.13 3.55
C VAL A 49 -13.37 -6.67 4.94
N LEU A 50 -13.64 -5.38 5.08
CA LEU A 50 -14.13 -4.81 6.35
C LEU A 50 -15.67 -4.75 6.33
N GLU A 51 -16.30 -5.77 6.92
CA GLU A 51 -17.76 -5.82 7.07
C GLU A 51 -18.26 -4.69 8.00
N ASN A 52 -19.49 -4.20 7.76
CA ASN A 52 -20.19 -3.21 8.60
C ASN A 52 -19.60 -1.78 8.65
N GLN A 53 -18.69 -1.40 7.76
CA GLN A 53 -18.13 -0.03 7.68
C GLN A 53 -19.06 1.00 7.01
N GLY A 54 -20.31 0.65 6.67
CA GLY A 54 -21.31 1.56 6.06
C GLY A 54 -21.02 2.01 4.62
N ILE A 55 -19.77 1.86 4.16
CA ILE A 55 -19.34 2.12 2.78
C ILE A 55 -19.13 0.78 2.09
N SER A 56 -19.93 0.50 1.06
CA SER A 56 -19.82 -0.68 0.22
C SER A 56 -18.41 -0.78 -0.38
N GLY A 57 -17.66 -1.84 -0.04
CA GLY A 57 -16.45 -2.25 -0.75
C GLY A 57 -15.12 -1.72 -0.22
N CYS A 58 -15.01 -1.38 1.07
CA CYS A 58 -13.73 -1.00 1.65
C CYS A 58 -12.84 -2.25 1.85
N ILE A 59 -11.80 -2.37 1.01
CA ILE A 59 -10.79 -3.42 1.10
C ILE A 59 -9.58 -2.82 1.83
N ALA A 60 -9.21 -3.43 2.95
CA ALA A 60 -7.93 -3.15 3.58
C ALA A 60 -6.85 -3.96 2.85
N LEU A 61 -5.78 -3.29 2.43
CA LEU A 61 -4.57 -3.95 1.94
C LEU A 61 -3.68 -4.21 3.13
N VAL A 62 -3.34 -5.47 3.35
CA VAL A 62 -2.45 -5.88 4.44
C VAL A 62 -1.19 -6.48 3.84
N THR A 63 -0.05 -6.12 4.39
CA THR A 63 1.25 -6.66 4.01
C THR A 63 1.98 -7.24 5.20
N THR A 64 2.71 -8.32 4.97
CA THR A 64 3.69 -8.82 5.93
C THR A 64 4.99 -8.03 5.81
N ILE A 65 5.54 -7.56 6.92
CA ILE A 65 6.81 -6.83 6.98
C ILE A 65 7.90 -7.82 7.40
N THR A 66 8.80 -8.14 6.47
CA THR A 66 9.85 -9.15 6.64
C THR A 66 11.26 -8.57 6.74
N PHE A 67 11.46 -7.32 6.29
CA PHE A 67 12.78 -6.71 6.09
C PHE A 67 13.09 -5.50 6.97
N GLU A 68 12.16 -5.04 7.80
CA GLU A 68 12.55 -4.13 8.88
C GLU A 68 13.28 -4.91 9.97
N LYS A 69 14.11 -4.19 10.76
CA LYS A 69 14.81 -4.74 11.93
C LYS A 69 13.83 -5.67 12.62
N THR A 70 14.10 -6.97 12.55
CA THR A 70 13.29 -7.99 13.20
C THR A 70 13.00 -7.43 14.58
N SER A 71 11.72 -7.28 14.92
CA SER A 71 11.34 -6.98 16.29
C SER A 71 12.21 -7.89 17.16
N GLN A 72 12.74 -7.40 18.28
CA GLN A 72 13.80 -8.06 19.06
C GLN A 72 13.54 -9.55 19.42
N HIS A 73 12.35 -10.07 19.11
CA HIS A 73 11.84 -11.40 19.38
C HIS A 73 11.45 -12.20 18.11
N GLY A 74 11.81 -11.76 16.90
CA GLY A 74 11.46 -12.47 15.65
C GLY A 74 9.96 -12.50 15.34
N LYS A 75 9.19 -11.52 15.84
CA LYS A 75 7.76 -11.43 15.55
C LYS A 75 7.54 -10.94 14.13
N ILE A 76 6.54 -11.51 13.48
CA ILE A 76 6.01 -11.04 12.20
C ILE A 76 5.26 -9.74 12.44
N GLU A 77 5.58 -8.72 11.67
CA GLU A 77 4.91 -7.43 11.68
C GLU A 77 3.99 -7.30 10.46
N TYR A 78 2.89 -6.58 10.63
CA TYR A 78 1.92 -6.34 9.56
C TYR A 78 1.70 -4.85 9.37
N GLY A 79 1.80 -4.40 8.13
CA GLY A 79 1.33 -3.08 7.71
C GLY A 79 -0.08 -3.22 7.15
N SER A 80 -0.94 -2.25 7.39
CA SER A 80 -2.26 -2.22 6.73
C SER A 80 -2.65 -0.81 6.33
N SER A 81 -3.33 -0.71 5.19
CA SER A 81 -3.94 0.54 4.73
C SER A 81 -5.37 0.29 4.28
N VAL A 82 -6.22 1.30 4.48
CA VAL A 82 -7.63 1.26 4.09
C VAL A 82 -7.83 2.34 3.04
N ARG A 83 -8.51 1.98 1.96
CA ARG A 83 -8.85 2.93 0.90
C ARG A 83 -9.71 4.07 1.46
N TYR A 84 -9.30 5.31 1.19
CA TYR A 84 -10.14 6.47 1.47
C TYR A 84 -11.37 6.50 0.55
N HIS A 85 -12.50 7.00 1.05
CA HIS A 85 -13.75 7.01 0.29
C HIS A 85 -13.66 7.80 -1.04
N ASP A 86 -12.82 8.84 -1.08
CA ASP A 86 -12.48 9.58 -2.29
C ASP A 86 -11.17 9.05 -2.91
N ILE A 87 -11.28 8.44 -4.09
CA ILE A 87 -10.13 7.85 -4.80
C ILE A 87 -9.13 8.85 -5.33
N GLU A 88 -9.53 10.11 -5.53
CA GLU A 88 -8.62 11.14 -6.03
C GLU A 88 -7.70 11.69 -4.94
N VAL A 89 -8.01 11.37 -3.68
CA VAL A 89 -7.28 11.77 -2.47
C VAL A 89 -6.48 10.60 -1.89
N CYS A 90 -6.87 9.36 -2.21
CA CYS A 90 -6.23 8.13 -1.74
C CYS A 90 -4.80 7.94 -2.27
#